data_AF-A0A016TMS5-F1
#
_entry.id   AF-A0A016TMS5-F1
#
_cell.length_a   1.000
_cell.length_b   1.000
_cell.length_c   1.000
_cell.angle_alpha   90.00
_cell.angle_beta   90.00
_cell.angle_gamma   90.00
#
_symmetry.space_group_name_H-M   'P 1'
#
loop_
_entity.id
_entity.type
_entity.pdbx_description
1 polymer ?
#
loop_
_entity_poly.entity_id
_entity_poly.type
_entity_poly.pdbx_seq_one_letter_code
_entity_poly.pdbx_strand_id
1 'polypeptide(L)'
;MRPCVEVEDPGKDYDENGNKRRWLSEEWQKNFKERAKCFEEQYTNTPVLLYTGKKALKTNLTNNGTYTLHENIADYGGVQLALKVMVFLLRGR
;
A
#
# COMPACT_ATOMS: atom_id res chain seq x y z
N MET A 1 5.68 11.91 -21.17
CA MET A 1 6.00 10.64 -20.48
C MET A 1 6.51 11.01 -19.09
N ARG A 2 5.67 10.93 -18.05
CA ARG A 2 6.12 11.28 -16.69
C ARG A 2 7.11 10.20 -16.24
N PRO A 3 8.30 10.57 -15.71
CA PRO A 3 9.27 9.60 -15.24
C PRO A 3 8.62 8.78 -14.14
N CYS A 4 8.89 7.48 -14.12
CA CYS A 4 8.42 6.58 -13.08
C CYS A 4 9.07 6.98 -11.75
N VAL A 5 8.44 7.90 -11.01
CA VAL A 5 8.90 8.35 -9.68
C VAL A 5 9.11 7.13 -8.80
N GLU A 6 10.16 7.16 -7.98
CA GLU A 6 10.42 6.12 -6.99
C GLU A 6 9.16 5.96 -6.11
N VAL A 7 8.71 4.71 -5.98
CA VAL A 7 7.61 4.36 -5.09
C VAL A 7 8.17 4.48 -3.67
N GLU A 8 7.83 5.58 -3.00
CA GLU A 8 8.22 5.83 -1.61
C GLU A 8 7.39 4.95 -0.67
N ASP A 9 7.84 3.73 -0.44
CA ASP A 9 7.74 3.17 0.90
C ASP A 9 9.04 3.54 1.61
N PRO A 10 9.06 4.59 2.43
CA PRO A 10 10.28 5.06 3.06
C PRO A 10 10.92 3.98 3.93
N GLY A 11 10.15 3.03 4.46
CA GLY A 11 10.64 1.96 5.33
C GLY A 11 11.63 1.02 4.64
N LYS A 12 11.39 0.65 3.37
CA LYS A 12 12.24 -0.31 2.65
C LYS A 12 13.68 0.18 2.42
N ASP A 13 13.89 1.50 2.52
CA ASP A 13 15.20 2.13 2.28
C ASP A 13 16.04 2.23 3.56
N TYR A 14 15.51 1.80 4.71
CA TYR A 14 16.23 1.67 5.97
C TYR A 14 16.51 0.20 6.27
N ASP A 15 17.74 -0.07 6.69
CA ASP A 15 18.16 -1.40 7.15
C ASP A 15 17.66 -1.70 8.57
N GLU A 16 18.01 -2.89 9.08
CA GLU A 16 17.63 -3.37 10.41
C GLU A 16 18.12 -2.49 11.57
N ASN A 17 19.11 -1.63 11.33
CA ASN A 17 19.68 -0.71 12.32
C ASN A 17 19.14 0.72 12.13
N GLY A 18 18.24 0.94 11.17
CA GLY A 18 17.72 2.25 10.84
C GLY A 18 18.66 3.11 9.98
N ASN A 19 19.66 2.52 9.31
CA ASN A 19 20.50 3.26 8.37
C ASN A 19 19.84 3.31 6.99
N LYS A 20 19.80 4.51 6.39
CA LYS A 20 19.33 4.67 5.01
C LYS A 20 20.35 4.07 4.03
N ARG A 21 20.09 2.87 3.52
CA ARG A 21 20.94 2.18 2.53
C ARG A 21 20.10 1.27 1.64
N ARG A 22 20.53 1.06 0.39
CA ARG A 22 19.92 0.05 -0.48
C ARG A 22 20.44 -1.34 -0.09
N TRP A 23 19.75 -2.00 0.85
CA TRP A 23 20.11 -3.34 1.36
C TRP A 23 19.35 -4.48 0.66
N LEU A 24 18.33 -4.15 -0.13
CA LEU A 24 17.57 -5.08 -0.97
C LEU A 24 18.10 -5.08 -2.41
N SER A 25 18.09 -6.25 -3.07
CA SER A 25 18.61 -6.43 -4.43
C SER A 25 17.85 -5.60 -5.47
N GLU A 26 18.48 -5.34 -6.62
CA GLU A 26 17.83 -4.62 -7.73
C GLU A 26 16.58 -5.34 -8.25
N GLU A 27 16.63 -6.67 -8.32
CA GLU A 27 15.46 -7.49 -8.69
C GLU A 27 14.31 -7.29 -7.71
N TRP A 28 14.59 -7.26 -6.40
CA TRP A 28 13.58 -7.00 -5.38
C TRP A 28 12.97 -5.61 -5.56
N GLN A 29 13.78 -4.58 -5.77
CA GLN A 29 13.31 -3.19 -5.98
C GLN A 29 12.38 -3.11 -7.20
N LYS A 30 12.72 -3.79 -8.29
CA LYS A 30 11.88 -3.86 -9.49
C LYS A 30 10.54 -4.53 -9.20
N ASN A 31 10.56 -5.71 -8.58
CA ASN A 31 9.35 -6.46 -8.24
C ASN A 31 8.46 -5.71 -7.25
N PHE A 32 9.05 -5.00 -6.29
CA PHE A 32 8.32 -4.15 -5.36
C PHE A 32 7.59 -3.02 -6.10
N LYS A 33 8.30 -2.30 -6.97
CA LYS A 33 7.73 -1.20 -7.77
C LYS A 33 6.56 -1.68 -8.63
N GLU A 34 6.70 -2.83 -9.29
CA GLU A 34 5.63 -3.41 -10.12
C GLU A 34 4.38 -3.75 -9.31
N ARG A 35 4.53 -4.31 -8.10
CA ARG A 35 3.40 -4.64 -7.22
C ARG A 35 2.77 -3.40 -6.58
N ALA A 36 3.58 -2.46 -6.11
CA ALA A 36 3.11 -1.23 -5.49
C ALA A 36 2.27 -0.39 -6.46
N LYS A 37 2.61 -0.41 -7.76
CA LYS A 37 1.82 0.24 -8.81
C LYS A 37 0.36 -0.23 -8.84
N CYS A 38 0.08 -1.49 -8.50
CA CYS A 38 -1.30 -1.99 -8.44
C CYS A 38 -2.11 -1.26 -7.35
N PHE A 39 -1.53 -1.03 -6.17
CA PHE A 39 -2.16 -0.26 -5.11
C PHE A 39 -2.31 1.21 -5.50
N GLU A 40 -1.29 1.82 -6.09
CA GLU A 40 -1.37 3.20 -6.58
C GLU A 40 -2.54 3.37 -7.56
N GLU A 41 -2.67 2.49 -8.54
CA GLU A 41 -3.75 2.50 -9.53
C GLU A 41 -5.12 2.24 -8.89
N GLN A 42 -5.22 1.26 -7.98
CA GLN A 42 -6.46 0.95 -7.27
C GLN A 42 -6.98 2.17 -6.51
N TYR A 43 -6.13 2.78 -5.69
CA TYR A 43 -6.53 3.89 -4.84
C TYR A 43 -6.71 5.18 -5.64
N THR A 44 -5.92 5.42 -6.69
CA THR A 44 -6.14 6.57 -7.60
C THR A 44 -7.51 6.56 -8.25
N ASN A 45 -8.05 5.37 -8.54
CA ASN A 45 -9.39 5.21 -9.14
C ASN A 45 -10.51 5.09 -8.11
N THR A 46 -10.21 5.22 -6.81
CA THR A 46 -11.21 5.15 -5.75
C THR A 46 -11.87 6.52 -5.56
N PRO A 47 -13.21 6.64 -5.74
CA PRO A 47 -13.92 7.90 -5.56
C PRO A 47 -14.00 8.28 -4.09
N VAL A 48 -13.84 9.57 -3.80
CA VAL A 48 -14.13 10.10 -2.48
C VAL A 48 -15.64 10.18 -2.31
N LEU A 49 -16.16 9.62 -1.22
CA LEU A 49 -17.58 9.65 -0.89
C LEU A 49 -17.84 10.74 0.15
N LEU A 50 -18.89 11.53 -0.07
CA LEU A 50 -19.43 12.46 0.92
C LEU A 50 -20.57 11.77 1.67
N TYR A 51 -20.46 11.67 2.99
CA TYR A 51 -21.50 11.09 3.83
C TYR A 51 -22.40 12.19 4.41
N THR A 52 -23.69 12.15 4.06
CA THR A 52 -24.71 13.05 4.58
C THR A 52 -25.85 12.23 5.18
N GLY A 53 -25.99 12.28 6.51
CA GLY A 53 -26.91 11.42 7.25
C GLY A 53 -26.57 9.94 7.04
N LYS A 54 -27.54 9.14 6.56
CA LYS A 54 -27.37 7.71 6.27
C LYS A 54 -27.03 7.41 4.79
N LYS A 55 -26.69 8.42 3.99
CA LYS A 55 -26.43 8.28 2.56
C LYS A 55 -24.96 8.60 2.24
N ALA A 56 -24.38 7.84 1.32
CA ALA A 56 -23.10 8.13 0.70
C ALA A 56 -23.34 8.71 -0.71
N LEU A 57 -22.81 9.90 -0.97
CA LEU A 57 -22.88 10.57 -2.27
C LEU A 57 -21.50 10.49 -2.93
N LYS A 58 -21.47 9.99 -4.17
CA LYS A 58 -20.24 9.98 -4.96
C LYS A 58 -19.87 11.40 -5.35
N THR A 59 -18.64 11.81 -5.06
CA THR A 59 -18.10 13.10 -5.50
C THR A 59 -17.37 12.94 -6.85
N ASN A 60 -16.95 14.06 -7.44
CA ASN A 60 -16.05 14.06 -8.61
C ASN A 60 -14.57 13.99 -8.21
N LEU A 61 -14.27 13.80 -6.91
CA LEU A 61 -12.90 13.67 -6.41
C LEU A 61 -12.52 12.19 -6.35
N THR A 62 -11.25 11.91 -6.59
CA THR A 62 -10.64 10.60 -6.37
C THR A 62 -9.50 10.71 -5.37
N ASN A 63 -9.14 9.59 -4.75
CA ASN A 63 -8.00 9.57 -3.85
C ASN A 63 -6.68 9.76 -4.61
N ASN A 64 -5.65 10.26 -3.94
CA ASN A 64 -4.29 10.33 -4.47
C ASN A 64 -3.57 9.02 -4.10
N GLY A 65 -3.56 8.08 -5.04
CA GLY A 65 -2.97 6.75 -4.81
C GLY A 65 -1.47 6.79 -4.59
N THR A 66 -0.73 7.74 -5.19
CA THR A 66 0.70 7.92 -4.97
C THR A 66 0.97 8.39 -3.53
N TYR A 67 0.21 9.38 -3.06
CA TYR A 67 0.37 9.94 -1.71
C TYR A 67 0.02 8.94 -0.61
N THR A 68 -1.00 8.12 -0.83
CA THR A 68 -1.48 7.15 0.18
C THR A 68 -0.79 5.79 0.11
N LEU A 69 0.18 5.62 -0.80
CA LEU A 69 0.67 4.31 -1.20
C LEU A 69 1.29 3.48 -0.06
N HIS A 70 2.13 4.10 0.77
CA HIS A 70 2.79 3.37 1.87
C HIS A 70 1.78 2.89 2.92
N GLU A 71 0.80 3.72 3.29
CA GLU A 71 -0.29 3.33 4.20
C GLU A 71 -1.16 2.23 3.58
N ASN A 72 -1.50 2.34 2.29
CA ASN A 72 -2.30 1.32 1.60
C ASN A 72 -1.61 -0.06 1.58
N ILE A 73 -0.27 -0.08 1.43
CA ILE A 73 0.54 -1.31 1.50
C ILE A 73 0.54 -1.86 2.93
N ALA A 74 0.71 -0.99 3.94
CA ALA A 74 0.70 -1.37 5.34
C ALA A 74 -0.66 -1.94 5.78
N ASP A 75 -1.77 -1.30 5.41
CA ASP A 75 -3.14 -1.75 5.68
C ASP A 75 -3.40 -3.14 5.10
N TYR A 76 -3.08 -3.33 3.81
CA TYR A 76 -3.25 -4.62 3.15
C TYR A 76 -2.39 -5.71 3.81
N GLY A 77 -1.11 -5.42 4.07
CA GLY A 77 -0.19 -6.35 4.71
C GLY A 77 -0.63 -6.73 6.13
N GLY A 78 -1.10 -5.75 6.91
CA GLY A 78 -1.58 -5.95 8.28
C GLY A 78 -2.81 -6.86 8.33
N VAL A 79 -3.83 -6.61 7.50
CA VAL A 79 -5.03 -7.45 7.44
C VAL A 79 -4.73 -8.86 6.93
N GLN A 80 -3.89 -8.98 5.89
CA GLN A 80 -3.42 -10.29 5.40
C GLN A 80 -2.74 -11.11 6.49
N LEU A 81 -1.82 -10.50 7.23
CA LEU A 81 -1.08 -11.18 8.30
C LEU A 81 -2.01 -11.55 9.47
N ALA A 82 -2.89 -10.64 9.90
CA ALA A 82 -3.86 -10.89 10.95
C ALA A 82 -4.78 -12.07 10.62
N LEU A 83 -5.31 -12.11 9.39
CA LEU A 83 -6.14 -13.22 8.94
C LEU A 83 -5.36 -14.54 8.88
N LYS A 84 -4.12 -14.52 8.39
CA LYS A 84 -3.26 -15.71 8.33
C LYS A 84 -3.00 -16.29 9.73
N VAL A 85 -2.72 -15.43 10.72
CA VAL A 85 -2.54 -15.84 12.12
C VAL A 85 -3.84 -16.40 12.70
N MET A 86 -4.98 -15.73 12.46
CA MET A 86 -6.28 -16.21 12.92
C MET A 86 -6.59 -17.61 12.39
N VAL A 87 -6.41 -17.85 11.09
CA VAL A 87 -6.64 -19.15 10.47
C VAL A 87 -5.68 -20.21 11.01
N PHE A 88 -4.40 -19.87 11.23
CA PHE A 88 -3.43 -20.78 11.81
C PHE A 88 -3.84 -21.22 13.23
N LEU A 89 -4.22 -20.27 14.09
CA LEU A 89 -4.64 -20.55 15.47
C LEU A 89 -5.91 -21.40 15.54
N LEU A 90 -6.84 -21.22 14.59
CA LEU A 90 -8.09 -21.98 14.53
C LEU A 90 -7.91 -23.39 13.96
N ARG A 91 -6.88 -23.64 13.15
CA ARG A 91 -6.56 -24.97 12.58
C ARG A 91 -5.76 -25.87 13.53
N GLY A 92 -5.15 -25.30 14.57
CA GLY A 92 -4.42 -26.02 15.62
C GLY A 92 -5.27 -26.41 16.82
N ARG A 93 -6.61 -26.34 16.72
CA ARG A 93 -7.58 -26.90 17.66
C ARG A 93 -8.31 -28.06 17.04
#